data_AF-A0A3D1BMG5-F1
#
_entry.id   AF-A0A3D1BMG5-F1
#
_cell.length_a   1.000
_cell.length_b   1.000
_cell.length_c   1.000
_cell.angle_alpha   90.00
_cell.angle_beta   90.00
_cell.angle_gamma   90.00
#
_symmetry.space_group_name_H-M   'P 1'
#
loop_
_entity.id
_entity.type
_entity.pdbx_description
1 polymer ?
#
loop_
_entity_poly.entity_id
_entity_poly.type
_entity_poly.pdbx_seq_one_letter_code
_entity_poly.pdbx_strand_id
1 'polypeptide(L)'
;MRLFKKVVDIIIKLMIPLIILTLMIGIAKIFLGLWEVFKSPTIAMGFAVMVTNILSVFIVMELLRSIIEYFEIHRLRMTFIIDAALVFILREVMIGVYQHKIGAVEIAALAALLLVIGGLRVLAVVYSPDKREVMKHEERDLQKT
;
A
#
# COMPACT_ATOMS: atom_id res chain seq x y z
N MET A 1 -5.12 -5.34 -31.00
CA MET A 1 -4.90 -4.23 -30.06
C MET A 1 -6.18 -3.48 -29.65
N ARG A 2 -7.12 -3.13 -30.55
CA ARG A 2 -8.37 -2.42 -30.19
C ARG A 2 -9.30 -3.24 -29.29
N LEU A 3 -9.41 -4.56 -29.51
CA LEU A 3 -10.23 -5.45 -28.68
C LEU A 3 -9.68 -5.56 -27.25
N PHE A 4 -8.36 -5.75 -27.10
CA PHE A 4 -7.68 -5.79 -25.80
C PHE A 4 -7.95 -4.52 -24.98
N LYS A 5 -7.73 -3.33 -25.57
CA LYS A 5 -8.01 -2.06 -24.89
C LYS A 5 -9.48 -1.92 -24.50
N LYS A 6 -10.41 -2.35 -25.37
CA LYS A 6 -11.85 -2.30 -25.09
C LYS A 6 -12.24 -3.22 -23.93
N VAL A 7 -11.67 -4.42 -23.87
CA VAL A 7 -11.90 -5.38 -22.78
C VAL A 7 -11.32 -4.84 -21.47
N VAL A 8 -10.09 -4.32 -21.48
CA VAL A 8 -9.46 -3.72 -20.29
C VAL A 8 -10.28 -2.52 -19.77
N ASP A 9 -10.74 -1.64 -20.66
CA ASP A 9 -11.56 -0.47 -20.27
C ASP A 9 -12.91 -0.88 -19.66
N ILE A 10 -13.55 -1.93 -20.19
CA ILE A 10 -14.76 -2.51 -19.61
C ILE A 10 -14.49 -3.09 -18.21
N ILE A 11 -13.38 -3.83 -18.04
CA ILE A 11 -13.00 -4.40 -16.75
C ILE A 11 -12.77 -3.28 -15.73
N ILE A 12 -12.01 -2.23 -16.08
CA ILE A 12 -11.75 -1.11 -15.17
C ILE A 12 -13.05 -0.41 -14.77
N LYS A 13 -13.92 -0.10 -15.74
CA LYS A 13 -15.23 0.50 -15.47
C LYS A 13 -16.10 -0.34 -14.55
N LEU A 14 -15.98 -1.67 -14.60
CA LEU A 14 -16.69 -2.58 -13.71
C LEU A 14 -16.02 -2.73 -12.34
N MET A 15 -14.69 -2.65 -12.27
CA MET A 15 -13.94 -2.72 -11.02
C MET A 15 -14.17 -1.49 -10.13
N ILE A 16 -14.26 -0.29 -10.69
CA ILE A 16 -14.47 0.95 -9.92
C ILE A 16 -15.70 0.87 -8.98
N PRO A 17 -16.93 0.54 -9.45
CA PRO A 17 -18.08 0.44 -8.55
C PRO A 17 -17.94 -0.71 -7.54
N LEU A 18 -17.31 -1.83 -7.90
CA LEU A 18 -17.05 -2.93 -6.98
C LEU A 18 -16.10 -2.53 -5.84
N ILE A 19 -15.07 -1.75 -6.18
CA ILE A 19 -14.13 -1.16 -5.23
C ILE A 19 -14.87 -0.24 -4.26
N ILE A 20 -15.65 0.71 -4.79
CA ILE A 20 -16.43 1.64 -3.98
C ILE A 20 -17.37 0.87 -3.04
N LEU A 21 -18.09 -0.13 -3.55
CA LEU A 21 -19.00 -0.95 -2.75
C LEU A 21 -18.26 -1.70 -1.63
N THR A 22 -17.10 -2.29 -1.94
CA THR A 22 -16.27 -3.00 -0.95
C THR A 22 -15.81 -2.05 0.16
N LEU A 23 -15.38 -0.83 -0.19
CA LEU A 23 -15.00 0.19 0.78
C LEU A 23 -16.18 0.65 1.62
N MET A 24 -17.35 0.85 1.01
CA MET A 24 -18.58 1.18 1.73
C MET A 24 -18.96 0.10 2.75
N ILE A 25 -18.86 -1.18 2.37
CA ILE A 25 -19.11 -2.31 3.28
C ILE A 25 -18.07 -2.33 4.41
N GLY A 26 -16.79 -2.10 4.10
CA GLY A 26 -15.72 -2.02 5.09
C GLY A 26 -15.97 -0.92 6.13
N ILE A 27 -16.33 0.27 5.67
CA ILE A 27 -16.68 1.41 6.53
C ILE A 27 -17.93 1.09 7.36
N ALA A 28 -18.98 0.54 6.76
CA ALA A 28 -20.19 0.14 7.48
C ALA A 28 -19.89 -0.89 8.58
N LYS A 29 -19.01 -1.86 8.32
CA LYS A 29 -18.57 -2.83 9.34
C LYS A 29 -17.86 -2.15 10.51
N ILE A 30 -17.05 -1.12 10.27
CA ILE A 30 -16.39 -0.37 11.35
C ILE A 30 -17.45 0.33 12.21
N PHE A 31 -18.43 1.00 11.59
CA PHE A 31 -19.54 1.64 12.30
C PHE A 31 -20.38 0.67 13.12
N LEU A 32 -20.69 -0.51 12.58
CA LEU A 32 -21.40 -1.56 13.32
C LEU A 32 -20.53 -2.12 14.46
N GLY A 33 -19.21 -2.25 14.23
CA GLY A 33 -18.26 -2.70 15.24
C GLY A 33 -18.14 -1.74 16.44
N LEU A 34 -18.29 -0.43 16.23
CA LEU A 34 -18.33 0.56 17.32
C LEU A 34 -19.42 0.25 18.34
N TRP A 35 -20.59 -0.21 17.88
CA TRP A 35 -21.69 -0.60 18.77
C TRP A 35 -21.32 -1.79 19.66
N GLU A 36 -20.55 -2.75 19.14
CA GLU A 36 -20.12 -3.94 19.87
C GLU A 36 -19.04 -3.62 20.92
N VAL A 37 -18.25 -2.56 20.74
CA VAL A 37 -17.30 -2.08 21.76
C VAL A 37 -18.02 -1.65 23.03
N PHE A 38 -19.18 -1.00 22.92
CA PHE A 38 -19.99 -0.60 24.08
C PHE A 38 -20.57 -1.78 24.86
N LYS A 39 -20.72 -2.95 24.23
CA LYS A 39 -21.22 -4.18 24.88
C LYS A 39 -20.10 -5.09 25.39
N SER A 40 -18.86 -4.82 25.03
CA SER A 40 -17.73 -5.70 25.32
C SER A 40 -17.38 -5.67 26.81
N PRO A 41 -17.00 -6.82 27.41
CA PRO A 41 -16.71 -6.92 28.85
C PRO A 41 -15.49 -6.08 29.28
N THR A 42 -14.59 -5.76 28.35
CA THR A 42 -13.50 -4.80 28.57
C THR A 42 -13.33 -3.89 27.37
N ILE A 43 -13.09 -2.60 27.63
CA ILE A 43 -12.85 -1.59 26.60
C ILE A 43 -11.62 -1.97 25.74
N ALA A 44 -10.59 -2.55 26.37
CA ALA A 44 -9.37 -2.96 25.69
C ALA A 44 -9.61 -3.99 24.57
N MET A 45 -10.46 -5.00 24.82
CA MET A 45 -10.77 -6.00 23.79
C MET A 45 -11.64 -5.43 22.66
N GLY A 46 -12.58 -4.54 22.98
CA GLY A 46 -13.37 -3.86 21.95
C GLY A 46 -12.50 -2.99 21.03
N PHE A 47 -11.57 -2.23 21.62
CA PHE A 47 -10.58 -1.46 20.86
C PHE A 47 -9.67 -2.37 20.02
N ALA A 48 -9.20 -3.49 20.60
CA ALA A 48 -8.40 -4.54 19.93
C ALA A 48 -9.00 -4.96 18.57
N VAL A 49 -10.30 -5.24 18.60
CA VAL A 49 -11.07 -5.65 17.42
C VAL A 49 -11.32 -4.48 16.47
N MET A 50 -11.62 -3.29 17.00
CA MET A 50 -11.93 -2.12 16.18
C MET A 50 -10.74 -1.67 15.32
N VAL A 51 -9.56 -1.50 15.91
CA VAL A 51 -8.35 -1.09 15.16
C VAL A 51 -7.96 -2.18 14.17
N THR A 52 -8.08 -3.47 14.53
CA THR A 52 -7.88 -4.57 13.57
C THR A 52 -8.78 -4.40 12.35
N ASN A 53 -10.09 -4.20 12.56
CA ASN A 53 -11.05 -4.06 11.46
C ASN A 53 -10.75 -2.82 10.60
N ILE A 54 -10.35 -1.70 11.22
CA ILE A 54 -9.91 -0.50 10.50
C ILE A 54 -8.69 -0.84 9.64
N LEU A 55 -7.65 -1.44 10.22
CA LEU A 55 -6.44 -1.81 9.49
C LEU A 55 -6.74 -2.79 8.35
N SER A 56 -7.67 -3.74 8.52
CA SER A 56 -8.10 -4.64 7.44
C SER A 56 -8.76 -3.89 6.28
N VAL A 57 -9.61 -2.89 6.54
CA VAL A 57 -10.20 -2.05 5.48
C VAL A 57 -9.12 -1.23 4.78
N PHE A 58 -8.18 -0.71 5.56
CA PHE A 58 -7.01 -0.03 5.04
C PHE A 58 -6.22 -0.94 4.07
N ILE A 59 -5.97 -2.22 4.39
CA ILE A 59 -5.32 -3.17 3.47
C ILE A 59 -6.02 -3.18 2.12
N VAL A 60 -7.34 -3.31 2.13
CA VAL A 60 -8.14 -3.30 0.90
C VAL A 60 -7.98 -1.95 0.18
N MET A 61 -8.07 -0.82 0.87
CA MET A 61 -7.84 0.50 0.26
C MET A 61 -6.47 0.60 -0.43
N GLU A 62 -5.42 0.06 0.17
CA GLU A 62 -4.04 0.10 -0.37
C GLU A 62 -3.87 -0.76 -1.61
N LEU A 63 -4.40 -1.98 -1.59
CA LEU A 63 -4.39 -2.88 -2.75
C LEU A 63 -5.12 -2.23 -3.92
N LEU A 64 -6.26 -1.59 -3.65
CA LEU A 64 -7.06 -0.93 -4.67
C LEU A 64 -6.36 0.33 -5.20
N ARG A 65 -5.77 1.15 -4.32
CA ARG A 65 -4.94 2.30 -4.73
C ARG A 65 -3.78 1.85 -5.62
N SER A 66 -3.07 0.79 -5.24
CA SER A 66 -1.93 0.26 -6.00
C SER A 66 -2.35 -0.22 -7.40
N ILE A 67 -3.53 -0.84 -7.51
CA ILE A 67 -4.12 -1.25 -8.79
C ILE A 67 -4.52 -0.05 -9.64
N ILE A 68 -5.18 0.96 -9.04
CA ILE A 68 -5.59 2.18 -9.75
C ILE A 68 -4.35 2.93 -10.25
N GLU A 69 -3.33 3.09 -9.40
CA GLU A 69 -2.07 3.74 -9.75
C GLU A 69 -1.35 3.05 -10.91
N TYR A 70 -1.37 1.71 -10.95
CA TYR A 70 -0.90 0.93 -12.09
C TYR A 70 -1.60 1.31 -13.40
N PHE A 71 -2.93 1.44 -13.37
CA PHE A 71 -3.73 1.72 -14.56
C PHE A 71 -3.71 3.20 -14.97
N GLU A 72 -3.64 4.14 -14.04
CA GLU A 72 -3.63 5.58 -14.34
C GLU A 72 -2.30 6.04 -14.92
N ILE A 73 -1.17 5.63 -14.34
CA ILE A 73 0.13 6.24 -14.68
C ILE A 73 0.71 5.64 -15.98
N HIS A 74 0.22 4.48 -16.46
CA HIS A 74 0.72 3.76 -17.66
C HIS A 74 2.25 3.49 -17.68
N ARG A 75 2.97 3.91 -16.63
CA ARG A 75 4.40 3.70 -16.34
C ARG A 75 4.57 3.62 -14.83
N LEU A 76 4.81 2.41 -14.35
CA LEU A 76 5.17 2.18 -12.96
C LEU A 76 6.61 2.66 -12.73
N ARG A 77 6.82 3.79 -12.04
CA ARG A 77 8.17 4.02 -11.48
C ARG A 77 8.33 3.02 -10.36
N MET A 78 9.36 2.17 -10.45
CA MET A 78 9.70 1.15 -9.43
C MET A 78 9.71 1.73 -8.02
N THR A 79 10.12 2.99 -7.88
CA THR A 79 10.14 3.76 -6.65
C THR A 79 8.79 3.80 -5.93
N PHE A 80 7.69 4.01 -6.65
CA PHE A 80 6.34 4.10 -6.06
C PHE A 80 5.84 2.75 -5.56
N ILE A 81 6.13 1.67 -6.29
CA ILE A 81 5.74 0.31 -5.88
C ILE A 81 6.47 -0.08 -4.60
N ILE A 82 7.77 0.24 -4.49
CA ILE A 82 8.55 -0.06 -3.28
C ILE A 82 7.99 0.71 -2.07
N ASP A 83 7.60 1.97 -2.26
CA ASP A 83 6.97 2.77 -1.19
C ASP A 83 5.63 2.18 -0.75
N ALA A 84 4.76 1.80 -1.70
CA ALA A 84 3.49 1.14 -1.40
C ALA A 84 3.70 -0.20 -0.69
N ALA A 85 4.69 -0.99 -1.11
CA ALA A 85 5.03 -2.26 -0.48
C ALA A 85 5.52 -2.08 0.97
N LEU A 86 6.33 -1.05 1.26
CA LEU A 86 6.75 -0.72 2.62
C LEU A 86 5.54 -0.39 3.51
N VAL A 87 4.64 0.47 3.05
CA VAL A 87 3.43 0.84 3.79
C VAL A 87 2.54 -0.39 4.04
N PHE A 88 2.42 -1.27 3.05
CA PHE A 88 1.67 -2.52 3.17
C PHE A 88 2.23 -3.44 4.28
N ILE A 89 3.55 -3.64 4.31
CA ILE A 89 4.18 -4.52 5.31
C ILE A 89 4.13 -3.90 6.71
N LEU A 90 4.35 -2.59 6.82
CA LEU A 90 4.22 -1.88 8.10
C LEU A 90 2.82 -2.07 8.69
N ARG A 91 1.79 -2.12 7.85
CA ARG A 91 0.43 -2.39 8.31
C ARG A 91 0.24 -3.81 8.85
N GLU A 92 0.80 -4.80 8.18
CA GLU A 92 0.75 -6.19 8.67
C GLU A 92 1.41 -6.32 10.05
N VAL A 93 2.55 -5.64 10.23
CA VAL A 93 3.20 -5.52 11.55
C VAL A 93 2.27 -4.87 12.57
N MET A 94 1.60 -3.77 12.22
CA MET A 94 0.65 -3.11 13.14
C MET A 94 -0.51 -4.02 13.54
N ILE A 95 -1.12 -4.77 12.61
CA ILE A 95 -2.21 -5.71 12.92
C ILE A 95 -1.71 -6.76 13.90
N GLY A 96 -0.59 -7.41 13.58
CA GLY A 96 -0.12 -8.53 14.36
C GLY A 96 0.37 -8.13 15.76
N VAL A 97 0.96 -6.93 15.90
CA VAL A 97 1.26 -6.34 17.22
C VAL A 97 -0.02 -6.09 18.00
N TYR A 98 -1.03 -5.51 17.36
CA TYR A 98 -2.26 -5.13 18.04
C TYR A 98 -3.10 -6.35 18.46
N GLN A 99 -3.13 -7.40 17.64
CA GLN A 99 -3.81 -8.65 17.97
C GLN A 99 -3.06 -9.49 19.02
N HIS A 100 -1.83 -9.14 19.39
CA HIS A 100 -0.97 -9.94 20.27
C HIS A 100 -0.83 -11.40 19.81
N LYS A 101 -0.94 -11.65 18.51
CA LYS A 101 -0.91 -12.98 17.88
C LYS A 101 0.36 -13.25 17.08
N ILE A 102 1.25 -12.26 17.00
CA ILE A 102 2.47 -12.40 16.23
C ILE A 102 3.44 -13.34 16.95
N GLY A 103 3.77 -14.45 16.28
CA GLY A 103 4.78 -15.40 16.77
C GLY A 103 6.20 -14.89 16.51
N ALA A 104 7.19 -15.36 17.28
CA ALA A 104 8.59 -14.96 17.10
C ALA A 104 9.11 -15.20 15.67
N VAL A 105 8.64 -16.26 15.02
CA VAL A 105 8.99 -16.56 13.61
C VAL A 105 8.38 -15.53 12.64
N GLU A 106 7.12 -15.13 12.87
CA GLU A 106 6.47 -14.10 12.05
C GLU A 106 7.15 -12.74 12.22
N ILE A 107 7.55 -12.37 13.45
CA ILE A 107 8.36 -11.17 13.70
C ILE A 107 9.64 -11.22 12.87
N ALA A 108 10.37 -12.33 12.95
CA ALA A 108 11.64 -12.49 12.25
C ALA A 108 11.44 -12.41 10.72
N ALA A 109 10.38 -13.03 10.19
CA ALA A 109 10.06 -13.00 8.77
C ALA A 109 9.68 -11.59 8.30
N LEU A 110 8.80 -10.89 9.03
CA LEU A 110 8.41 -9.52 8.73
C LEU A 110 9.59 -8.55 8.84
N ALA A 111 10.46 -8.72 9.84
CA ALA A 111 11.67 -7.93 9.99
C ALA A 111 12.66 -8.15 8.84
N ALA A 112 12.89 -9.41 8.45
CA ALA A 112 13.75 -9.75 7.31
C ALA A 112 13.19 -9.16 6.01
N LEU A 113 11.87 -9.27 5.79
CA LEU A 113 11.19 -8.71 4.62
C LEU A 113 11.32 -7.17 4.58
N LEU A 114 11.10 -6.49 5.72
CA LEU A 114 11.28 -5.05 5.86
C LEU A 114 12.72 -4.63 5.59
N LEU A 115 13.71 -5.39 6.06
CA LEU A 115 15.13 -5.10 5.78
C LEU A 115 15.45 -5.21 4.30
N VAL A 116 14.98 -6.25 3.62
CA VAL A 116 15.23 -6.43 2.18
C VAL A 116 14.60 -5.29 1.38
N ILE A 117 13.32 -4.99 1.63
CA ILE A 117 12.61 -3.96 0.86
C ILE A 117 13.10 -2.55 1.22
N GLY A 118 13.39 -2.29 2.50
CA GLY A 118 14.00 -1.05 2.95
C GLY A 118 15.38 -0.83 2.33
N GLY A 119 16.21 -1.89 2.27
CA GLY A 119 17.51 -1.85 1.58
C GLY A 119 17.36 -1.54 0.08
N LEU A 120 16.44 -2.22 -0.61
CA LEU A 120 16.10 -1.93 -2.00
C LEU A 120 15.63 -0.48 -2.18
N ARG A 121 14.85 0.05 -1.24
CA ARG A 121 14.37 1.44 -1.29
C ARG A 121 15.52 2.42 -1.19
N VAL A 122 16.44 2.23 -0.25
CA VAL A 122 17.62 3.09 -0.08
C VAL A 122 18.49 3.03 -1.33
N LEU A 123 18.76 1.83 -1.86
CA LEU A 123 19.53 1.67 -3.10
C LEU A 123 18.84 2.37 -4.28
N ALA A 124 17.53 2.23 -4.41
CA ALA A 124 16.75 2.88 -5.47
C ALA A 124 16.81 4.41 -5.37
N VAL A 125 16.82 5.01 -4.16
CA VAL A 125 17.01 6.46 -3.98
C VAL A 125 18.42 6.89 -4.37
N VAL A 126 19.44 6.20 -3.85
CA VAL A 126 20.85 6.59 -3.99
C VAL A 126 21.34 6.41 -5.43
N TYR A 127 20.89 5.35 -6.11
CA TYR A 127 21.31 5.01 -7.48
C TYR A 127 20.35 5.47 -8.57
N SER A 128 19.21 6.14 -8.25
CA SER A 128 18.29 6.63 -9.29
C SER A 128 19.02 7.55 -10.28
N PRO A 129 19.16 7.17 -11.56
CA PRO A 129 19.96 7.90 -12.55
C PRO A 129 19.39 9.28 -12.92
N ASP A 130 18.21 9.64 -12.43
CA ASP A 130 17.49 10.86 -12.80
C ASP A 130 18.27 12.15 -12.47
N LYS A 131 19.24 12.10 -11.53
CA LYS A 131 20.14 13.22 -11.24
C LYS A 131 21.41 13.27 -12.10
N ARG A 132 21.79 12.19 -12.78
CA ARG A 132 23.05 12.14 -13.56
C ARG A 132 22.92 12.64 -14.99
N GLU A 133 21.71 12.64 -15.57
CA GLU A 133 21.50 13.18 -16.93
C GLU A 133 21.38 14.71 -16.95
N VAL A 134 20.77 15.30 -15.91
CA VAL A 134 20.66 16.77 -15.78
C VAL A 134 22.04 17.41 -15.60
N MET A 135 22.89 16.83 -14.75
CA MET A 135 24.22 17.36 -14.46
C MET A 135 25.18 17.26 -15.67
N LYS A 136 25.04 16.22 -16.50
CA LYS A 136 25.80 16.05 -17.75
C LYS A 136 25.36 16.98 -18.89
N HIS A 137 24.14 17.51 -18.85
CA HIS A 137 23.70 18.52 -19.80
C HIS A 137 24.26 19.90 -19.43
N GLU A 138 24.22 20.25 -18.15
CA GLU A 138 24.74 21.52 -17.62
C GLU A 138 26.25 21.68 -17.83
N GLU A 139 27.05 20.64 -17.59
CA GLU A 139 28.50 20.67 -17.85
C GLU A 139 28.85 20.80 -19.35
N ARG A 140 28.03 20.26 -20.25
CA ARG A 140 28.25 20.37 -21.70
C ARG A 140 27.86 21.75 -22.26
N ASP A 141 26.94 22.45 -21.60
CA ASP A 141 26.54 23.80 -21.99
C ASP A 141 27.53 24.85 -21.44
N LEU A 142 28.13 24.60 -20.27
CA LEU A 142 29.21 25.41 -19.72
C LEU A 142 30.53 25.26 -20.49
N GLN A 143 30.81 24.11 -21.12
CA GLN A 143 32.01 23.90 -21.94
C GLN A 143 31.91 24.46 -23.36
N LYS A 144 30.73 24.93 -23.78
CA LYS A 144 30.48 25.50 -25.11
C LYS A 144 30.42 27.03 -25.14
N THR A 145 30.62 27.68 -24.00
CA THR A 145 30.72 29.15 -23.86
C THR A 145 32.17 29.53 -23.58
#